data_AF-A0A1Q3Y9C4-F1
#
_entry.id   AF-A0A1Q3Y9C4-F1
#
_cell.length_a   1.000
_cell.length_b   1.000
_cell.length_c   1.000
_cell.angle_alpha   90.00
_cell.angle_beta   90.00
_cell.angle_gamma   90.00
#
_symmetry.space_group_name_H-M   'P 1'
#
loop_
_entity.id
_entity.type
_entity.pdbx_description
1 polymer ?
#
loop_
_entity_poly.entity_id
_entity_poly.type
_entity_poly.pdbx_seq_one_letter_code
_entity_poly.pdbx_strand_id
1 'polypeptide(L)'
;MTTSLKHRGRFHGASRQVGFTLVELAVVLAVIGLIIGAVAIGKDVQRNAEYTKIKNKFIDQWEQAYNQYYQRTGVVLGDSQTQPQNMVNGERYLAGGGVRSGRDMTGVTPPNAICRGAAGQGMARTFDPAADPNLRDLMTRTGIRMPPGRAEGLEDRYVYLDSNGNPQEVQVCFQWNPPLGDASAANAVGDGMGNVMVITGLTPDLARALDQMIDGKPDEREGRFRRQGVLNNAGGNPVNGPGQEWQATNRDQIGTNNDRNLDEDQVAIVTAIYRMNQ
;
A
#
# COMPACT_ATOMS: atom_id res chain seq x y z
N MET A 1 -51.56 63.68 35.45
CA MET A 1 -52.08 63.52 34.07
C MET A 1 -50.91 63.55 33.12
N THR A 2 -50.88 62.57 32.23
CA THR A 2 -49.78 61.98 31.45
C THR A 2 -49.10 62.91 30.44
N THR A 3 -47.76 62.95 30.48
CA THR A 3 -46.87 63.59 29.51
C THR A 3 -46.75 62.72 28.25
N SER A 4 -47.09 63.27 27.09
CA SER A 4 -47.11 62.55 25.80
C SER A 4 -45.70 62.42 25.20
N LEU A 5 -45.22 61.19 25.02
CA LEU A 5 -43.96 60.85 24.35
C LEU A 5 -44.09 60.98 22.83
N LYS A 6 -43.28 61.85 22.23
CA LYS A 6 -43.14 62.01 20.78
C LYS A 6 -42.06 61.06 20.27
N HIS A 7 -42.45 59.87 19.79
CA HIS A 7 -41.54 58.97 19.09
C HIS A 7 -41.13 59.57 17.73
N ARG A 8 -39.86 59.96 17.60
CA ARG A 8 -39.23 60.24 16.29
C ARG A 8 -38.88 58.91 15.62
N GLY A 9 -39.63 58.53 14.60
CA GLY A 9 -39.25 57.44 13.71
C GLY A 9 -37.98 57.79 12.95
N ARG A 10 -36.91 57.01 13.14
CA ARG A 10 -35.73 57.02 12.27
C ARG A 10 -36.11 56.37 10.94
N PHE A 11 -36.19 57.15 9.87
CA PHE A 11 -36.24 56.63 8.51
C PHE A 11 -34.93 55.89 8.23
N HIS A 12 -34.99 54.57 8.12
CA HIS A 12 -33.91 53.79 7.55
C HIS A 12 -33.89 54.09 6.05
N GLY A 13 -32.81 54.70 5.56
CA GLY A 13 -32.60 54.85 4.13
C GLY A 13 -32.65 53.48 3.48
N ALA A 14 -33.62 53.27 2.60
CA ALA A 14 -33.69 52.06 1.80
C ALA A 14 -32.44 52.01 0.91
N SER A 15 -31.48 51.17 1.25
CA SER A 15 -30.43 50.76 0.33
C SER A 15 -31.13 50.15 -0.88
N ARG A 16 -31.05 50.82 -2.05
CA ARG A 16 -31.49 50.23 -3.31
C ARG A 16 -30.78 48.90 -3.46
N GLN A 17 -31.53 47.81 -3.33
CA GLN A 17 -31.07 46.50 -3.77
C GLN A 17 -30.91 46.58 -5.29
N VAL A 18 -29.67 46.71 -5.75
CA VAL A 18 -29.35 46.51 -7.16
C VAL A 18 -29.49 45.01 -7.38
N GLY A 19 -30.61 44.59 -7.97
CA GLY A 19 -30.83 43.18 -8.32
C GLY A 19 -29.85 42.76 -9.41
N PHE A 20 -29.28 41.56 -9.29
CA PHE A 20 -28.47 40.97 -10.35
C PHE A 20 -29.34 40.67 -11.57
N THR A 21 -28.86 41.02 -12.75
CA THR A 21 -29.55 40.67 -13.99
C THR A 21 -29.41 39.16 -14.26
N LEU A 22 -30.39 38.58 -14.97
CA LEU A 22 -30.32 37.18 -15.41
C LEU A 22 -29.03 36.88 -16.20
N VAL A 23 -28.54 37.86 -16.96
CA VAL A 23 -27.33 37.74 -17.77
C VAL A 23 -26.08 37.66 -16.89
N GLU A 24 -25.97 38.50 -15.86
CA GLU A 24 -24.82 38.47 -14.94
C GLU A 24 -24.74 37.14 -14.18
N LEU A 25 -25.87 36.63 -13.68
CA LEU A 25 -25.90 35.32 -13.03
C LEU A 25 -25.61 34.17 -14.01
N ALA A 26 -26.09 34.25 -15.25
CA ALA A 26 -25.82 33.24 -16.27
C ALA A 26 -24.33 33.15 -16.61
N VAL A 27 -23.65 34.30 -16.76
CA VAL A 27 -22.20 34.33 -17.04
C VAL A 27 -21.41 33.82 -15.83
N VAL A 28 -21.78 34.19 -14.61
CA VAL A 28 -21.10 33.71 -13.39
C VAL A 28 -21.19 32.19 -13.25
N LEU A 29 -22.38 31.60 -13.45
CA LEU A 29 -22.54 30.14 -13.37
C LEU A 29 -21.78 29.41 -14.48
N ALA A 30 -21.74 29.97 -15.69
CA ALA A 30 -20.96 29.41 -16.78
C ALA A 30 -19.45 29.41 -16.47
N VAL A 31 -18.93 30.51 -15.92
CA VAL A 31 -17.53 30.63 -15.50
C VAL A 31 -17.21 29.67 -14.35
N ILE A 32 -18.07 29.59 -13.33
CA ILE A 32 -17.88 28.64 -12.21
C ILE A 32 -17.91 27.20 -12.71
N GLY A 33 -18.84 26.84 -13.60
CA GLY A 33 -18.92 25.51 -14.21
C GLY A 33 -17.65 25.14 -14.97
N LEU A 34 -17.10 26.08 -15.75
CA LEU A 34 -15.84 25.88 -16.47
C LEU A 34 -14.65 25.69 -15.52
N ILE A 35 -14.56 26.50 -14.47
CA ILE A 35 -13.47 26.40 -13.48
C ILE A 35 -13.53 25.07 -12.72
N ILE A 36 -14.71 24.68 -12.23
CA ILE A 36 -14.88 23.41 -11.49
C ILE A 36 -14.54 22.22 -12.40
N GLY A 37 -14.99 22.25 -13.66
CA GLY A 37 -14.65 21.21 -14.64
C GLY A 37 -13.14 21.04 -14.84
N ALA A 38 -12.39 22.14 -14.93
CA ALA A 38 -10.94 22.09 -15.07
C ALA A 38 -10.22 21.59 -13.80
N VAL A 39 -10.66 21.99 -12.61
CA VAL A 39 -10.04 21.57 -11.34
C VAL A 39 -10.26 20.07 -11.05
N ALA A 40 -11.41 19.51 -11.44
CA ALA A 40 -11.71 18.09 -11.24
C ALA A 40 -10.65 17.19 -11.92
N ILE A 41 -10.25 17.52 -13.15
CA ILE A 41 -9.23 16.77 -13.90
C ILE A 41 -7.86 16.86 -13.21
N GLY A 42 -7.51 18.04 -12.67
CA GLY A 42 -6.22 18.27 -12.01
C GLY A 42 -5.99 17.37 -10.79
N LYS A 43 -7.03 17.12 -9.99
CA LYS A 43 -6.95 16.27 -8.79
C LYS A 43 -6.62 14.82 -9.11
N ASP A 44 -7.25 14.26 -10.15
CA ASP A 44 -7.01 12.87 -10.56
C ASP A 44 -5.62 12.68 -11.17
N VAL A 45 -5.16 13.65 -11.99
CA VAL A 45 -3.80 13.65 -12.53
C VAL A 45 -2.76 13.71 -11.41
N GLN A 46 -2.99 14.55 -10.40
CA GLN A 46 -2.09 14.66 -9.25
C GLN A 46 -2.03 13.35 -8.46
N ARG A 47 -3.18 12.69 -8.21
CA ARG A 47 -3.23 11.40 -7.52
C ARG A 47 -2.46 10.31 -8.28
N ASN A 48 -2.66 10.20 -9.59
CA ASN A 48 -1.95 9.24 -10.44
C ASN A 48 -0.43 9.52 -10.50
N ALA A 49 -0.04 10.80 -10.48
CA ALA A 49 1.36 11.19 -10.40
C ALA A 49 2.00 10.81 -9.05
N GLU A 50 1.29 10.95 -7.94
CA GLU A 50 1.77 10.49 -6.63
C GLU A 50 1.92 8.97 -6.58
N TYR A 51 0.97 8.20 -7.14
CA TYR A 51 1.10 6.74 -7.23
C TYR A 51 2.32 6.33 -8.08
N THR A 52 2.52 7.00 -9.21
CA THR A 52 3.69 6.79 -10.08
C THR A 52 5.00 7.12 -9.35
N LYS A 53 5.00 8.18 -8.54
CA LYS A 53 6.14 8.57 -7.72
C LYS A 53 6.43 7.54 -6.63
N ILE A 54 5.41 7.02 -5.93
CA ILE A 54 5.57 5.95 -4.93
C ILE A 54 6.21 4.72 -5.59
N LYS A 55 5.70 4.29 -6.74
CA LYS A 55 6.29 3.18 -7.51
C LYS A 55 7.77 3.41 -7.82
N ASN A 56 8.08 4.50 -8.50
CA ASN A 56 9.42 4.74 -9.06
C ASN A 56 10.46 5.14 -8.01
N LYS A 57 10.07 5.90 -6.99
CA LYS A 57 10.99 6.46 -5.99
C LYS A 57 11.10 5.60 -4.74
N PHE A 58 10.10 4.79 -4.42
CA PHE A 58 10.11 3.98 -3.22
C PHE A 58 10.17 2.48 -3.54
N ILE A 59 9.13 1.93 -4.18
CA ILE A 59 9.02 0.47 -4.42
C ILE A 59 10.16 -0.04 -5.31
N ASP A 60 10.43 0.63 -6.43
CA ASP A 60 11.48 0.20 -7.38
C ASP A 60 12.88 0.35 -6.81
N GLN A 61 13.09 1.34 -5.94
CA GLN A 61 14.37 1.51 -5.26
C GLN A 61 14.63 0.38 -4.27
N TRP A 62 13.59 -0.13 -3.60
CA TRP A 62 13.69 -1.31 -2.73
C TRP A 62 13.90 -2.61 -3.51
N GLU A 63 13.23 -2.80 -4.65
CA GLU A 63 13.52 -3.94 -5.56
C GLU A 63 14.98 -3.91 -6.05
N GLN A 64 15.47 -2.72 -6.46
CA GLN A 64 16.85 -2.54 -6.87
C GLN A 64 17.84 -2.80 -5.72
N ALA A 65 17.56 -2.35 -4.51
CA ALA A 65 18.40 -2.61 -3.34
C ALA A 65 18.48 -4.10 -3.00
N TYR A 66 17.35 -4.81 -3.08
CA TYR A 66 17.31 -6.27 -2.93
C TYR A 66 18.20 -6.98 -3.98
N ASN A 67 18.06 -6.61 -5.26
CA ASN A 67 18.86 -7.19 -6.33
C ASN A 67 20.36 -6.88 -6.17
N GLN A 68 20.70 -5.66 -5.75
CA GLN A 68 22.08 -5.28 -5.46
C GLN A 68 22.67 -6.07 -4.28
N TYR A 69 21.87 -6.38 -3.26
CA TYR A 69 22.30 -7.24 -2.15
C TYR A 69 22.69 -8.63 -2.66
N TYR A 70 21.82 -9.23 -3.47
CA TYR A 70 22.07 -10.54 -4.04
C TYR A 70 23.32 -10.54 -4.93
N GLN A 71 23.47 -9.54 -5.81
CA GLN A 71 24.64 -9.40 -6.67
C GLN A 71 25.96 -9.20 -5.90
N ARG A 72 25.92 -8.52 -4.73
CA ARG A 72 27.12 -8.26 -3.91
C ARG A 72 27.51 -9.43 -3.04
N THR A 73 26.54 -10.13 -2.46
CA THR A 73 26.80 -11.17 -1.45
C THR A 73 26.72 -12.59 -2.00
N GLY A 74 26.12 -12.77 -3.18
CA GLY A 74 25.86 -14.08 -3.77
C GLY A 74 24.76 -14.88 -3.07
N VAL A 75 24.09 -14.30 -2.06
CA VAL A 75 23.01 -14.95 -1.31
C VAL A 75 21.85 -13.97 -1.06
N VAL A 76 20.70 -14.53 -0.72
CA VAL A 76 19.49 -13.75 -0.44
C VAL A 76 19.61 -13.02 0.92
N LEU A 77 18.84 -11.95 1.13
CA LEU A 77 18.81 -11.20 2.40
C LEU A 77 18.65 -12.13 3.61
N GLY A 78 19.58 -12.03 4.57
CA GLY A 78 19.54 -12.82 5.81
C GLY A 78 19.81 -14.32 5.62
N ASP A 79 20.35 -14.72 4.46
CA ASP A 79 20.82 -16.08 4.20
C ASP A 79 22.34 -16.21 4.46
N SER A 80 22.79 -17.44 4.69
CA SER A 80 24.19 -17.75 4.99
C SER A 80 25.01 -17.98 3.72
N GLN A 81 26.17 -17.33 3.58
CA GLN A 81 27.10 -17.54 2.46
C GLN A 81 27.75 -18.92 2.47
N THR A 82 27.89 -19.56 3.64
CA THR A 82 28.52 -20.87 3.77
C THR A 82 27.50 -22.00 3.74
N GLN A 83 26.23 -21.72 4.02
CA GLN A 83 25.13 -22.68 3.99
C GLN A 83 23.88 -22.08 3.31
N PRO A 84 23.97 -21.70 2.02
CA PRO A 84 22.91 -20.97 1.34
C PRO A 84 21.64 -21.81 1.27
N GLN A 85 20.53 -21.19 1.68
CA GLN A 85 19.19 -21.75 1.61
C GLN A 85 18.38 -21.17 0.43
N ASN A 86 18.88 -20.14 -0.25
CA ASN A 86 18.18 -19.40 -1.30
C ASN A 86 16.81 -18.87 -0.83
N MET A 87 16.72 -18.51 0.45
CA MET A 87 15.51 -17.98 1.07
C MET A 87 15.84 -16.76 1.92
N VAL A 88 14.93 -15.79 1.94
CA VAL A 88 15.00 -14.67 2.86
C VAL A 88 14.99 -15.20 4.29
N ASN A 89 15.91 -14.68 5.11
CA ASN A 89 16.13 -15.09 6.49
C ASN A 89 16.50 -16.59 6.64
N GLY A 90 17.16 -17.16 5.61
CA GLY A 90 17.55 -18.57 5.58
C GLY A 90 18.50 -19.01 6.68
N GLU A 91 19.31 -18.10 7.21
CA GLU A 91 20.15 -18.39 8.36
C GLU A 91 19.32 -18.67 9.62
N ARG A 92 18.25 -17.89 9.86
CA ARG A 92 17.32 -18.11 10.97
C ARG A 92 16.47 -19.35 10.78
N TYR A 93 16.13 -19.66 9.54
CA TYR A 93 15.44 -20.91 9.22
C TYR A 93 16.25 -22.14 9.66
N LEU A 94 17.54 -22.21 9.32
CA LEU A 94 18.42 -23.30 9.77
C LEU A 94 18.63 -23.28 11.29
N ALA A 95 18.85 -22.10 11.88
CA ALA A 95 19.05 -21.95 13.31
C ALA A 95 17.82 -22.41 14.13
N GLY A 96 16.61 -22.27 13.56
CA GLY A 96 15.36 -22.77 14.12
C GLY A 96 15.11 -24.26 13.92
N GLY A 97 16.08 -25.03 13.40
CA GLY A 97 15.94 -26.46 13.13
C GLY A 97 15.31 -26.78 11.77
N GLY A 98 15.28 -25.82 10.85
CA GLY A 98 14.82 -26.01 9.48
C GLY A 98 15.60 -27.08 8.71
N VAL A 99 14.94 -27.73 7.77
CA VAL A 99 15.56 -28.73 6.88
C VAL A 99 16.21 -28.01 5.71
N ARG A 100 17.44 -28.36 5.34
CA ARG A 100 18.15 -27.73 4.21
C ARG A 100 17.26 -27.63 2.96
N SER A 101 17.18 -26.43 2.38
CA SER A 101 16.37 -26.13 1.21
C SER A 101 16.79 -26.95 -0.01
N GLY A 102 15.85 -27.13 -0.96
CA GLY A 102 16.03 -27.98 -2.15
C GLY A 102 15.37 -29.36 -2.05
N ARG A 103 14.68 -29.65 -0.95
CA ARG A 103 13.71 -30.75 -0.84
C ARG A 103 12.29 -30.21 -1.01
N ASP A 104 11.28 -31.03 -0.79
CA ASP A 104 9.90 -30.55 -0.68
C ASP A 104 9.79 -29.56 0.49
N MET A 105 9.38 -28.34 0.18
CA MET A 105 9.29 -27.21 1.11
C MET A 105 7.83 -26.84 1.45
N THR A 106 6.84 -27.60 0.99
CA THR A 106 5.41 -27.25 1.11
C THR A 106 4.87 -27.28 2.54
N GLY A 107 5.43 -28.12 3.41
CA GLY A 107 5.04 -28.25 4.83
C GLY A 107 5.95 -27.53 5.82
N VAL A 108 6.89 -26.72 5.32
CA VAL A 108 7.90 -26.08 6.16
C VAL A 108 7.33 -24.85 6.86
N THR A 109 7.63 -24.71 8.15
CA THR A 109 7.42 -23.43 8.85
C THR A 109 8.48 -22.43 8.39
N PRO A 110 8.08 -21.36 7.68
CA PRO A 110 9.03 -20.37 7.17
C PRO A 110 9.61 -19.53 8.32
N PRO A 111 10.82 -18.98 8.18
CA PRO A 111 11.35 -18.03 9.14
C PRO A 111 10.51 -16.75 9.17
N ASN A 112 10.66 -15.97 10.23
CA ASN A 112 10.10 -14.62 10.33
C ASN A 112 10.58 -13.73 9.17
N ALA A 113 9.81 -12.68 8.90
CA ALA A 113 10.17 -11.69 7.90
C ALA A 113 11.37 -10.86 8.35
N ILE A 114 12.01 -10.18 7.41
CA ILE A 114 13.04 -9.18 7.65
C ILE A 114 12.40 -7.81 7.43
N CYS A 115 12.28 -7.06 8.51
CA CYS A 115 11.71 -5.72 8.53
C CYS A 115 12.66 -4.74 9.22
N ARG A 116 12.32 -3.45 9.20
CA ARG A 116 12.94 -2.48 10.11
C ARG A 116 12.14 -2.34 11.39
N GLY A 117 12.65 -2.91 12.48
CA GLY A 117 12.19 -2.67 13.85
C GLY A 117 10.84 -3.28 14.23
N ALA A 118 9.88 -3.38 13.31
CA ALA A 118 8.59 -4.03 13.50
C ALA A 118 8.03 -4.53 12.16
N ALA A 119 7.18 -5.55 12.22
CA ALA A 119 6.34 -5.95 11.10
C ALA A 119 5.32 -4.85 10.77
N GLY A 120 5.00 -4.69 9.49
CA GLY A 120 4.05 -3.68 9.02
C GLY A 120 2.61 -3.98 9.40
N GLN A 121 1.77 -2.94 9.36
CA GLN A 121 0.36 -3.06 9.73
C GLN A 121 -0.37 -4.00 8.76
N GLY A 122 -1.08 -5.00 9.29
CA GLY A 122 -1.80 -5.99 8.48
C GLY A 122 -0.91 -7.06 7.83
N MET A 123 0.35 -7.15 8.23
CA MET A 123 1.26 -8.22 7.79
C MET A 123 0.97 -9.52 8.52
N ALA A 124 0.80 -10.62 7.78
CA ALA A 124 0.57 -11.93 8.39
C ALA A 124 1.83 -12.55 9.03
N ARG A 125 3.02 -12.27 8.47
CA ARG A 125 4.29 -12.79 8.98
C ARG A 125 4.89 -11.85 10.02
N THR A 126 5.29 -12.42 11.14
CA THR A 126 5.89 -11.70 12.26
C THR A 126 7.35 -11.30 12.00
N PHE A 127 7.81 -10.34 12.79
CA PHE A 127 9.20 -9.92 12.95
C PHE A 127 9.47 -9.73 14.44
N ASP A 128 10.53 -10.34 14.97
CA ASP A 128 10.98 -10.14 16.34
C ASP A 128 12.29 -9.33 16.34
N PRO A 129 12.32 -8.07 16.84
CA PRO A 129 13.53 -7.25 16.85
C PRO A 129 14.68 -7.84 17.68
N ALA A 130 14.41 -8.78 18.60
CA ALA A 130 15.44 -9.42 19.41
C ALA A 130 16.08 -10.64 18.70
N ALA A 131 15.31 -11.33 17.86
CA ALA A 131 15.74 -12.55 17.21
C ALA A 131 16.09 -12.35 15.73
N ASP A 132 15.36 -11.50 15.01
CA ASP A 132 15.47 -11.35 13.57
C ASP A 132 16.45 -10.25 13.15
N PRO A 133 17.18 -10.43 12.04
CA PRO A 133 18.11 -9.43 11.56
C PRO A 133 17.37 -8.18 11.06
N ASN A 134 17.89 -7.01 11.41
CA ASN A 134 17.33 -5.74 10.99
C ASN A 134 17.65 -5.46 9.51
N LEU A 135 16.63 -5.05 8.74
CA LEU A 135 16.77 -4.77 7.30
C LEU A 135 17.85 -3.73 6.99
N ARG A 136 17.90 -2.62 7.74
CA ARG A 136 18.90 -1.56 7.51
C ARG A 136 20.30 -2.05 7.79
N ASP A 137 20.49 -2.82 8.86
CA ASP A 137 21.80 -3.31 9.25
C ASP A 137 22.33 -4.31 8.21
N LEU A 138 21.47 -5.18 7.67
CA LEU A 138 21.81 -6.08 6.57
C LEU A 138 22.24 -5.34 5.30
N MET A 139 21.51 -4.29 4.93
CA MET A 139 21.82 -3.54 3.71
C MET A 139 23.08 -2.67 3.89
N THR A 140 23.23 -2.00 5.04
CA THR A 140 24.36 -1.08 5.28
C THR A 140 25.67 -1.83 5.48
N ARG A 141 25.67 -2.99 6.17
CA ARG A 141 26.88 -3.80 6.36
C ARG A 141 27.47 -4.35 5.05
N THR A 142 26.65 -4.45 4.01
CA THR A 142 27.07 -4.89 2.67
C THR A 142 27.42 -3.72 1.74
N GLY A 143 27.39 -2.49 2.27
CA GLY A 143 27.73 -1.26 1.55
C GLY A 143 26.65 -0.81 0.56
N ILE A 144 25.41 -1.29 0.69
CA ILE A 144 24.29 -0.84 -0.12
C ILE A 144 23.78 0.48 0.45
N ARG A 145 23.62 1.47 -0.42
CA ARG A 145 23.01 2.75 -0.04
C ARG A 145 21.52 2.53 0.19
N MET A 146 20.99 2.99 1.34
CA MET A 146 19.57 2.87 1.61
C MET A 146 18.74 3.61 0.55
N PRO A 147 17.65 3.00 0.05
CA PRO A 147 16.62 3.69 -0.72
C PRO A 147 16.10 4.94 0.01
N PRO A 148 15.57 5.92 -0.72
CA PRO A 148 14.84 7.01 -0.08
C PRO A 148 13.55 6.47 0.56
N GLY A 149 13.25 6.94 1.76
CA GLY A 149 12.01 6.64 2.46
C GLY A 149 11.54 7.85 3.26
N ARG A 150 10.84 7.60 4.37
CA ARG A 150 10.18 8.62 5.17
C ARG A 150 11.18 9.56 5.86
N ALA A 151 12.20 8.98 6.48
CA ALA A 151 13.24 9.70 7.22
C ALA A 151 14.50 8.82 7.33
N GLU A 152 15.60 9.40 7.80
CA GLU A 152 16.78 8.60 8.16
C GLU A 152 16.42 7.59 9.26
N GLY A 153 16.79 6.33 9.06
CA GLY A 153 16.41 5.24 9.96
C GLY A 153 14.97 4.74 9.78
N LEU A 154 14.17 5.31 8.87
CA LEU A 154 12.84 4.83 8.48
C LEU A 154 12.75 4.77 6.95
N GLU A 155 13.83 4.30 6.32
CA GLU A 155 13.98 4.23 4.87
C GLU A 155 13.02 3.21 4.25
N ASP A 156 12.58 2.22 5.02
CA ASP A 156 11.64 1.17 4.63
C ASP A 156 10.18 1.64 4.66
N ARG A 157 9.94 2.91 4.98
CA ARG A 157 8.60 3.49 5.11
C ARG A 157 8.42 4.65 4.14
N TYR A 158 7.19 4.87 3.69
CA TYR A 158 6.82 6.02 2.87
C TYR A 158 5.44 6.52 3.25
N VAL A 159 5.28 7.83 3.42
CA VAL A 159 3.99 8.44 3.80
C VAL A 159 3.33 9.06 2.58
N TYR A 160 2.03 8.82 2.43
CA TYR A 160 1.20 9.40 1.39
C TYR A 160 -0.18 9.75 1.95
N LEU A 161 -1.01 10.43 1.16
CA LEU A 161 -2.39 10.75 1.52
C LEU A 161 -3.33 9.79 0.79
N ASP A 162 -4.33 9.27 1.51
CA ASP A 162 -5.42 8.54 0.88
C ASP A 162 -6.41 9.47 0.14
N SER A 163 -7.46 8.88 -0.43
CA SER A 163 -8.48 9.64 -1.18
C SER A 163 -9.25 10.65 -0.33
N ASN A 164 -9.28 10.47 0.99
CA ASN A 164 -9.95 11.36 1.95
C ASN A 164 -8.99 12.41 2.51
N GLY A 165 -7.70 12.35 2.12
CA GLY A 165 -6.66 13.27 2.58
C GLY A 165 -6.04 12.86 3.91
N ASN A 166 -6.35 11.67 4.43
CA ASN A 166 -5.77 11.14 5.66
C ASN A 166 -4.38 10.54 5.37
N PRO A 167 -3.40 10.72 6.28
CA PRO A 167 -2.06 10.19 6.08
C PRO A 167 -2.03 8.66 6.26
N GLN A 168 -1.42 7.98 5.31
CA GLN A 168 -1.16 6.54 5.30
C GLN A 168 0.35 6.29 5.22
N GLU A 169 0.83 5.22 5.86
CA GLU A 169 2.24 4.83 5.84
C GLU A 169 2.38 3.46 5.17
N VAL A 170 3.11 3.41 4.06
CA VAL A 170 3.53 2.17 3.42
C VAL A 170 4.81 1.69 4.08
N GLN A 171 4.92 0.38 4.36
CA GLN A 171 6.16 -0.23 4.84
C GLN A 171 6.57 -1.44 3.99
N VAL A 172 7.86 -1.54 3.71
CA VAL A 172 8.51 -2.65 3.00
C VAL A 172 9.18 -3.62 3.96
N CYS A 173 8.86 -4.90 3.84
CA CYS A 173 9.56 -6.01 4.47
C CYS A 173 9.91 -7.07 3.42
N PHE A 174 10.81 -7.99 3.76
CA PHE A 174 11.13 -9.14 2.90
C PHE A 174 10.82 -10.44 3.63
N GLN A 175 10.29 -11.42 2.91
CA GLN A 175 10.08 -12.76 3.47
C GLN A 175 10.22 -13.82 2.38
N TRP A 176 10.30 -15.08 2.80
CA TRP A 176 10.17 -16.23 1.91
C TRP A 176 8.83 -16.91 2.15
N ASN A 177 8.11 -17.20 1.05
CA ASN A 177 6.86 -17.92 1.08
C ASN A 177 7.10 -19.38 0.65
N PRO A 178 6.60 -20.35 1.44
CA PRO A 178 6.64 -21.75 1.03
C PRO A 178 5.79 -21.99 -0.21
N PRO A 179 6.15 -22.99 -1.05
CA PRO A 179 5.26 -23.46 -2.09
C PRO A 179 3.96 -23.99 -1.49
N LEU A 180 2.87 -23.85 -2.23
CA LEU A 180 1.58 -24.38 -1.79
C LEU A 180 1.63 -25.91 -1.77
N GLY A 181 1.31 -26.49 -0.61
CA GLY A 181 1.02 -27.90 -0.50
C GLY A 181 -0.27 -28.27 -1.23
N ASP A 182 -0.36 -29.53 -1.59
CA ASP A 182 -1.38 -30.24 -2.35
C ASP A 182 -2.78 -30.30 -1.68
N ALA A 183 -2.96 -29.70 -0.50
CA ALA A 183 -4.27 -29.45 0.08
C ALA A 183 -5.09 -28.54 -0.84
N SER A 184 -6.32 -28.96 -1.18
CA SER A 184 -7.19 -28.41 -2.24
C SER A 184 -6.76 -27.02 -2.70
N ALA A 185 -6.02 -26.94 -3.81
CA ALA A 185 -5.42 -25.70 -4.29
C ALA A 185 -6.44 -24.54 -4.34
N ALA A 186 -7.73 -24.84 -4.54
CA ALA A 186 -8.84 -23.90 -4.46
C ALA A 186 -8.97 -23.12 -3.14
N ASN A 187 -8.76 -23.75 -1.98
CA ASN A 187 -8.94 -23.13 -0.66
C ASN A 187 -7.61 -22.75 -0.01
N ALA A 188 -6.49 -22.87 -0.74
CA ALA A 188 -5.20 -22.40 -0.27
C ALA A 188 -5.06 -20.90 -0.52
N VAL A 189 -4.34 -20.22 0.38
CA VAL A 189 -3.99 -18.80 0.21
C VAL A 189 -2.96 -18.67 -0.91
N GLY A 190 -3.29 -17.92 -1.96
CA GLY A 190 -2.51 -17.70 -3.17
C GLY A 190 -1.38 -16.68 -3.02
N ASP A 191 -0.67 -16.64 -1.90
CA ASP A 191 0.39 -15.64 -1.63
C ASP A 191 1.61 -15.77 -2.58
N GLY A 192 1.64 -16.85 -3.38
CA GLY A 192 2.74 -17.23 -4.25
C GLY A 192 4.00 -17.64 -3.49
N MET A 193 4.93 -18.28 -4.20
CA MET A 193 6.09 -18.96 -3.60
C MET A 193 7.41 -18.23 -3.88
N GLY A 194 8.40 -18.48 -3.01
CA GLY A 194 9.75 -17.97 -3.13
C GLY A 194 9.99 -16.68 -2.35
N ASN A 195 11.05 -15.95 -2.70
CA ASN A 195 11.39 -14.70 -2.03
C ASN A 195 10.53 -13.55 -2.55
N VAL A 196 9.96 -12.81 -1.61
CA VAL A 196 9.01 -11.76 -1.90
C VAL A 196 9.30 -10.52 -1.06
N MET A 197 9.02 -9.37 -1.64
CA MET A 197 8.89 -8.11 -0.93
C MET A 197 7.43 -7.95 -0.52
N VAL A 198 7.18 -7.77 0.77
CA VAL A 198 5.86 -7.51 1.32
C VAL A 198 5.71 -6.01 1.50
N ILE A 199 4.63 -5.46 0.95
CA ILE A 199 4.32 -4.04 0.99
C ILE A 199 3.02 -3.89 1.76
N THR A 200 3.11 -3.31 2.94
CA THR A 200 1.97 -3.11 3.86
C THR A 200 1.49 -1.67 3.81
N GLY A 201 0.28 -1.40 4.31
CA GLY A 201 -0.25 -0.03 4.39
C GLY A 201 -0.67 0.57 3.05
N LEU A 202 -1.02 -0.27 2.07
CA LEU A 202 -1.52 0.19 0.77
C LEU A 202 -3.03 0.41 0.85
N THR A 203 -3.52 1.53 0.32
CA THR A 203 -4.95 1.70 0.04
C THR A 203 -5.32 0.91 -1.21
N PRO A 204 -6.59 0.49 -1.37
CA PRO A 204 -6.96 -0.36 -2.51
C PRO A 204 -6.72 0.27 -3.88
N ASP A 205 -6.94 1.58 -4.02
CA ASP A 205 -6.58 2.32 -5.24
C ASP A 205 -5.07 2.30 -5.52
N LEU A 206 -4.23 2.51 -4.50
CA LEU A 206 -2.78 2.47 -4.68
C LEU A 206 -2.34 1.06 -5.05
N ALA A 207 -2.92 0.03 -4.43
CA ALA A 207 -2.62 -1.36 -4.76
C ALA A 207 -2.97 -1.68 -6.22
N ARG A 208 -4.16 -1.32 -6.71
CA ARG A 208 -4.54 -1.46 -8.12
C ARG A 208 -3.61 -0.71 -9.07
N ALA A 209 -3.26 0.53 -8.72
CA ALA A 209 -2.37 1.35 -9.54
C ALA A 209 -0.97 0.73 -9.63
N LEU A 210 -0.41 0.26 -8.50
CA LEU A 210 0.89 -0.41 -8.47
C LEU A 210 0.90 -1.68 -9.31
N ASP A 211 -0.15 -2.48 -9.18
CA ASP A 211 -0.33 -3.74 -9.90
C ASP A 211 -0.36 -3.51 -11.42
N GLN A 212 -1.23 -2.61 -11.87
CA GLN A 212 -1.30 -2.19 -13.28
C GLN A 212 0.05 -1.66 -13.80
N MET A 213 0.84 -0.97 -12.97
CA MET A 213 2.17 -0.49 -13.34
C MET A 213 3.25 -1.58 -13.36
N ILE A 214 3.08 -2.69 -12.63
CA ILE A 214 4.08 -3.75 -12.49
C ILE A 214 3.94 -4.81 -13.59
N ASP A 215 2.74 -5.32 -13.83
CA ASP A 215 2.51 -6.40 -14.80
C ASP A 215 1.34 -6.16 -15.76
N GLY A 216 0.76 -4.95 -15.73
CA GLY A 216 -0.14 -4.46 -16.78
C GLY A 216 -1.60 -4.86 -16.61
N LYS A 217 -1.95 -5.60 -15.56
CA LYS A 217 -3.32 -5.98 -15.23
C LYS A 217 -3.57 -5.80 -13.73
N PRO A 218 -4.67 -5.15 -13.33
CA PRO A 218 -5.07 -5.13 -11.92
C PRO A 218 -5.66 -6.50 -11.55
N ASP A 219 -4.85 -7.42 -11.07
CA ASP A 219 -5.27 -8.71 -10.53
C ASP A 219 -4.72 -8.96 -9.11
N GLU A 220 -5.61 -9.33 -8.18
CA GLU A 220 -5.21 -9.49 -6.77
C GLU A 220 -4.59 -10.86 -6.47
N ARG A 221 -4.54 -11.77 -7.46
CA ARG A 221 -4.23 -13.20 -7.29
C ARG A 221 -3.04 -13.68 -8.11
N GLU A 222 -2.87 -13.15 -9.32
CA GLU A 222 -1.93 -13.70 -10.29
C GLU A 222 -0.69 -12.78 -10.35
N GLY A 223 -0.01 -12.72 -11.48
CA GLY A 223 1.04 -11.73 -11.66
C GLY A 223 2.27 -11.86 -10.76
N ARG A 224 3.10 -10.82 -10.80
CA ARG A 224 4.23 -10.66 -9.86
C ARG A 224 3.80 -9.93 -8.60
N PHE A 225 2.73 -9.15 -8.66
CA PHE A 225 2.19 -8.37 -7.57
C PHE A 225 0.78 -8.90 -7.24
N ARG A 226 0.52 -9.19 -5.97
CA ARG A 226 -0.76 -9.78 -5.55
C ARG A 226 -1.11 -9.40 -4.13
N ARG A 227 -2.34 -9.62 -3.71
CA ARG A 227 -2.77 -9.35 -2.32
C ARG A 227 -2.45 -10.53 -1.41
N GLN A 228 -1.95 -10.23 -0.21
CA GLN A 228 -1.74 -11.22 0.83
C GLN A 228 -3.08 -11.74 1.37
N GLY A 229 -3.19 -13.04 1.61
CA GLY A 229 -4.33 -13.66 2.30
C GLY A 229 -5.51 -13.98 1.39
N VAL A 230 -5.38 -13.83 0.07
CA VAL A 230 -6.45 -14.15 -0.88
C VAL A 230 -6.46 -15.63 -1.20
N LEU A 231 -7.62 -16.29 -1.11
CA LEU A 231 -7.77 -17.68 -1.52
C LEU A 231 -7.72 -17.81 -3.05
N ASN A 232 -7.16 -18.89 -3.55
CA ASN A 232 -7.15 -19.21 -4.98
C ASN A 232 -8.55 -19.42 -5.60
N ASN A 233 -9.62 -19.49 -4.80
CA ASN A 233 -11.01 -19.54 -5.26
C ASN A 233 -11.85 -18.43 -4.59
N ALA A 234 -11.20 -17.37 -4.12
CA ALA A 234 -11.89 -16.19 -3.60
C ALA A 234 -12.90 -15.68 -4.65
N GLY A 235 -14.09 -15.26 -4.19
CA GLY A 235 -15.17 -14.82 -5.08
C GLY A 235 -15.89 -15.95 -5.85
N GLY A 236 -15.64 -17.22 -5.55
CA GLY A 236 -16.34 -18.36 -6.18
C GLY A 236 -15.91 -18.65 -7.62
N ASN A 237 -14.83 -18.02 -8.08
CA ASN A 237 -14.29 -18.17 -9.42
C ASN A 237 -13.30 -19.35 -9.44
N PRO A 238 -13.47 -20.38 -10.29
CA PRO A 238 -12.67 -21.60 -10.27
C PRO A 238 -11.16 -21.32 -10.23
N VAL A 239 -10.38 -22.31 -9.78
CA VAL A 239 -8.90 -22.22 -9.59
C VAL A 239 -8.16 -21.75 -10.86
N ASN A 240 -8.78 -21.89 -12.04
CA ASN A 240 -8.28 -21.44 -13.35
C ASN A 240 -9.19 -20.41 -14.05
N GLY A 241 -10.06 -19.73 -13.30
CA GLY A 241 -10.89 -18.64 -13.79
C GLY A 241 -10.05 -17.39 -14.11
N PRO A 242 -10.58 -16.44 -14.90
CA PRO A 242 -9.87 -15.19 -15.18
C PRO A 242 -9.51 -14.46 -13.88
N GLY A 243 -8.36 -13.76 -13.89
CA GLY A 243 -7.87 -12.96 -12.76
C GLY A 243 -8.94 -12.03 -12.17
N GLN A 244 -8.89 -11.88 -10.86
CA GLN A 244 -9.86 -11.13 -10.07
C GLN A 244 -9.29 -9.76 -9.74
N GLU A 245 -10.03 -8.68 -10.01
CA GLU A 245 -9.64 -7.35 -9.58
C GLU A 245 -9.64 -7.26 -8.04
N TRP A 246 -8.76 -6.41 -7.49
CA TRP A 246 -8.72 -6.08 -6.08
C TRP A 246 -10.11 -5.73 -5.54
N GLN A 247 -10.69 -6.64 -4.76
CA GLN A 247 -12.07 -6.51 -4.26
C GLN A 247 -12.25 -5.39 -3.25
N ALA A 248 -11.18 -5.02 -2.54
CA ALA A 248 -11.24 -3.93 -1.58
C ALA A 248 -11.48 -2.61 -2.32
N THR A 249 -12.38 -1.78 -1.81
CA THR A 249 -12.66 -0.45 -2.38
C THR A 249 -12.22 0.64 -1.40
N ASN A 250 -12.04 1.87 -1.90
CA ASN A 250 -11.73 2.99 -1.00
C ASN A 250 -12.91 3.39 -0.09
N ARG A 251 -14.07 2.75 -0.23
CA ARG A 251 -15.22 2.92 0.67
C ARG A 251 -15.14 1.99 1.88
N ASP A 252 -14.27 0.98 1.80
CA ASP A 252 -14.03 0.04 2.88
C ASP A 252 -13.21 0.77 3.94
N GLN A 253 -13.59 0.64 5.21
CA GLN A 253 -12.90 1.29 6.31
C GLN A 253 -11.90 0.36 6.99
N ILE A 254 -10.84 0.93 7.56
CA ILE A 254 -9.88 0.16 8.34
C ILE A 254 -10.56 -0.50 9.56
N GLY A 255 -10.45 -1.83 9.68
CA GLY A 255 -10.95 -2.58 10.83
C GLY A 255 -12.48 -2.75 10.90
N THR A 256 -13.25 -2.41 9.86
CA THR A 256 -14.70 -2.69 9.81
C THR A 256 -15.13 -3.30 8.47
N ASN A 257 -16.33 -3.90 8.41
CA ASN A 257 -16.97 -4.39 7.19
C ASN A 257 -18.01 -3.38 6.64
N ASN A 258 -17.90 -2.09 7.00
CA ASN A 258 -18.94 -1.09 6.73
C ASN A 258 -18.51 -0.10 5.64
N ASP A 259 -19.39 0.12 4.66
CA ASP A 259 -19.25 1.09 3.56
C ASP A 259 -19.64 2.51 4.00
N ARG A 260 -18.90 3.09 4.95
CA ARG A 260 -19.09 4.50 5.37
C ARG A 260 -17.94 5.36 4.85
N ASN A 261 -18.29 6.53 4.31
CA ASN A 261 -17.34 7.45 3.67
C ASN A 261 -17.52 8.86 4.23
N LEU A 262 -17.28 9.03 5.53
CA LEU A 262 -17.10 10.37 6.10
C LEU A 262 -15.67 10.83 5.85
N ASP A 263 -15.45 12.14 5.78
CA ASP A 263 -14.14 12.70 5.46
C ASP A 263 -13.09 12.39 6.55
N GLU A 264 -13.54 12.17 7.80
CA GLU A 264 -12.72 11.71 8.92
C GLU A 264 -12.39 10.21 8.91
N ASP A 265 -13.05 9.41 8.07
CA ASP A 265 -12.88 7.98 8.06
C ASP A 265 -11.62 7.58 7.29
N GLN A 266 -10.81 6.73 7.92
CA GLN A 266 -9.60 6.20 7.31
C GLN A 266 -9.94 5.07 6.33
N VAL A 267 -9.43 5.19 5.11
CA VAL A 267 -9.58 4.16 4.07
C VAL A 267 -8.89 2.87 4.53
N ALA A 268 -9.51 1.72 4.23
CA ALA A 268 -8.94 0.41 4.50
C ALA A 268 -7.54 0.27 3.89
N ILE A 269 -6.72 -0.54 4.53
CA ILE A 269 -5.40 -0.90 4.02
C ILE A 269 -5.34 -2.38 3.67
N VAL A 270 -4.51 -2.70 2.70
CA VAL A 270 -4.21 -4.04 2.24
C VAL A 270 -2.70 -4.26 2.22
N THR A 271 -2.32 -5.53 2.32
CA THR A 271 -0.93 -5.96 2.20
C THR A 271 -0.74 -6.63 0.85
N ALA A 272 0.26 -6.18 0.09
CA ALA A 272 0.64 -6.78 -1.18
C ALA A 272 1.93 -7.59 -1.07
N ILE A 273 2.04 -8.59 -1.92
CA ILE A 273 3.20 -9.45 -2.09
C ILE A 273 3.74 -9.21 -3.48
N TYR A 274 4.98 -8.74 -3.55
CA TYR A 274 5.71 -8.54 -4.80
C TYR A 274 6.81 -9.60 -4.93
N ARG A 275 6.71 -10.46 -5.94
CA ARG A 275 7.71 -11.50 -6.21
C ARG A 275 9.03 -10.90 -6.70
N MET A 276 10.10 -11.20 -5.97
CA MET A 276 11.46 -10.76 -6.31
C MET A 276 12.07 -11.66 -7.37
N ASN A 277 12.85 -11.05 -8.27
CA ASN A 277 13.67 -11.76 -9.23
C ASN A 277 14.96 -12.23 -8.54
N GLN A 278 15.41 -13.45 -8.86
CA GLN A 278 16.66 -14.04 -8.39
C GLN A 278 17.45 -14.50 -9.60
#